data_AF-A0A220VD94-F1
#
_entry.id   AF-A0A220VD94-F1
#
_cell.length_a   1.000
_cell.length_b   1.000
_cell.length_c   1.000
_cell.angle_alpha   90.00
_cell.angle_beta   90.00
_cell.angle_gamma   90.00
#
_symmetry.space_group_name_H-M   'P 1'
#
loop_
_entity.id
_entity.type
_entity.pdbx_description
1 polymer ?
#
loop_
_entity_poly.entity_id
_entity_poly.type
_entity_poly.pdbx_seq_one_letter_code
_entity_poly.pdbx_strand_id
1 'polypeptide(L)'
;MNTKGFTLLEVLLVLLIISSLVFIVSINLPETKKNSQSTKEFERLFIQLNNLYDESVLFNRSYLVTFTDNKYFFLQLLKKGLKR
;
A
#
# COMPACT_ATOMS: atom_id res chain seq x y z
N MET A 1 24.39 -0.12 53.03
CA MET A 1 23.84 -0.09 51.65
C MET A 1 22.35 -0.36 51.74
N ASN A 2 21.50 0.66 51.60
CA ASN A 2 20.05 0.47 51.61
C ASN A 2 19.59 0.10 50.20
N THR A 3 19.49 -1.20 49.92
CA THR A 3 18.81 -1.70 48.73
C THR A 3 17.30 -1.53 48.93
N LYS A 4 16.76 -0.37 48.56
CA LYS A 4 15.31 -0.19 48.46
C LYS A 4 14.84 -0.91 47.20
N GLY A 5 14.07 -1.98 47.37
CA GLY A 5 13.40 -2.67 46.28
C GLY A 5 12.21 -1.87 45.75
N PHE A 6 11.72 -2.24 44.56
CA PHE A 6 10.51 -1.68 43.97
C PHE A 6 9.29 -2.07 44.81
N THR A 7 8.43 -1.12 45.11
CA THR A 7 7.20 -1.44 45.86
C THR A 7 6.14 -2.03 44.92
N LEU A 8 5.23 -2.83 45.48
CA LEU A 8 4.11 -3.40 44.70
C LEU A 8 3.26 -2.31 44.04
N LEU A 9 3.05 -1.19 44.74
CA LEU A 9 2.30 -0.04 44.22
C LEU A 9 3.01 0.59 43.02
N GLU A 10 4.33 0.71 43.10
CA GLU A 10 5.16 1.29 42.05
C GLU A 10 5.12 0.43 40.77
N VAL A 11 5.15 -0.90 40.90
CA VAL A 11 4.97 -1.81 39.75
C VAL A 11 3.59 -1.65 39.12
N LEU A 12 2.55 -1.55 39.94
CA LEU A 12 1.17 -1.40 39.46
C LEU A 12 0.99 -0.06 38.71
N LEU A 13 1.59 1.01 39.23
CA LEU A 13 1.57 2.33 38.61
C LEU A 13 2.31 2.32 37.26
N VAL A 14 3.48 1.70 37.20
CA VAL A 14 4.25 1.56 35.94
C VAL A 14 3.44 0.78 34.91
N LEU A 15 2.79 -0.32 35.30
CA LEU A 15 1.93 -1.09 34.39
C LEU A 15 0.74 -0.27 33.87
N LEU A 16 0.12 0.54 34.73
CA LEU A 16 -0.99 1.41 34.34
C LEU A 16 -0.55 2.44 33.30
N ILE A 17 0.61 3.07 33.50
CA ILE A 17 1.18 4.04 32.55
C ILE A 17 1.51 3.35 31.22
N ILE A 18 2.20 2.21 31.25
CA ILE A 18 2.58 1.48 30.03
C ILE A 18 1.33 1.07 29.25
N SER A 19 0.31 0.53 29.92
CA SER A 19 -0.94 0.12 29.27
C SER A 19 -1.65 1.30 28.60
N SER A 20 -1.72 2.45 29.29
CA SER A 20 -2.31 3.67 28.74
C SER A 20 -1.56 4.17 27.50
N LEU A 21 -0.22 4.18 27.55
CA LEU A 21 0.61 4.58 26.42
C LEU A 21 0.45 3.66 25.22
N VAL A 22 0.43 2.33 25.44
CA VAL A 22 0.22 1.34 24.37
C VAL A 22 -1.14 1.55 23.70
N PHE A 23 -2.19 1.84 24.47
CA PHE A 23 -3.52 2.12 23.93
C PHE A 23 -3.53 3.37 23.05
N ILE A 24 -2.95 4.48 23.54
CA ILE A 24 -2.84 5.73 22.77
C ILE A 24 -2.05 5.50 21.49
N VAL A 25 -0.90 4.83 21.58
CA VAL A 25 -0.05 4.54 20.43
C VAL A 25 -0.77 3.63 19.43
N SER A 26 -1.51 2.62 19.87
CA SER A 26 -2.22 1.69 18.98
C SER A 26 -3.35 2.37 18.21
N ILE A 27 -4.05 3.33 18.81
CA ILE A 27 -5.08 4.12 18.14
C ILE A 27 -4.48 5.13 17.17
N ASN A 28 -3.34 5.72 17.52
CA ASN A 28 -2.67 6.73 16.71
C ASN A 28 -1.69 6.15 15.69
N LEU A 29 -1.44 4.84 15.71
CA LEU A 29 -0.72 4.19 14.63
C LEU A 29 -1.58 4.34 13.37
N PRO A 30 -1.13 5.10 12.36
CA PRO A 30 -1.80 5.06 11.08
C PRO A 30 -1.77 3.61 10.65
N GLU A 31 -2.94 3.00 10.44
CA GLU A 31 -3.00 1.68 9.82
C GLU A 31 -2.02 1.71 8.67
N THR A 32 -1.10 0.76 8.61
CA THR A 32 -0.24 0.55 7.46
C THR A 32 -1.13 0.23 6.26
N LYS A 33 -1.76 1.26 5.69
CA LYS A 33 -2.55 1.28 4.46
C LYS A 33 -1.71 0.92 3.24
N LYS A 34 -0.45 0.53 3.46
CA LYS A 34 0.45 0.01 2.43
C LYS A 34 -0.14 -1.24 1.77
N ASN A 35 -0.89 -2.08 2.51
CA ASN A 35 -1.51 -3.28 1.93
C ASN A 35 -2.80 -2.96 1.17
N SER A 36 -3.69 -2.13 1.73
CA SER A 36 -5.00 -1.85 1.14
C SER A 36 -4.98 -0.82 0.01
N GLN A 37 -3.99 0.08 -0.03
CA GLN A 37 -3.80 1.01 -1.15
C GLN A 37 -3.16 0.31 -2.34
N SER A 38 -2.17 -0.54 -2.09
CA SER A 38 -1.47 -1.31 -3.12
C SER A 38 -2.41 -2.27 -3.86
N THR A 39 -3.23 -3.03 -3.14
CA THR A 39 -4.18 -3.98 -3.77
C THR A 39 -5.19 -3.29 -4.68
N LYS A 40 -5.71 -2.12 -4.27
CA LYS A 40 -6.66 -1.35 -5.07
C LYS A 40 -6.04 -0.78 -6.34
N GLU A 41 -4.77 -0.41 -6.30
CA GLU A 41 -4.04 0.05 -7.49
C GLU A 41 -3.77 -1.11 -8.47
N PHE A 42 -3.41 -2.29 -7.94
CA PHE A 42 -3.24 -3.50 -8.74
C PHE A 42 -4.53 -3.97 -9.40
N GLU A 43 -5.66 -3.96 -8.67
CA GLU A 43 -6.97 -4.31 -9.23
C GLU A 43 -7.35 -3.40 -10.41
N ARG A 44 -7.14 -2.09 -10.26
CA ARG A 44 -7.41 -1.12 -11.34
C ARG A 44 -6.54 -1.37 -12.56
N LEU A 45 -5.25 -1.62 -12.37
CA LEU A 45 -4.32 -1.93 -13.46
C LEU A 45 -4.72 -3.22 -14.18
N PHE A 46 -5.10 -4.27 -13.42
CA PHE A 46 -5.52 -5.55 -13.98
C PHE A 46 -6.78 -5.41 -14.85
N ILE A 47 -7.77 -4.65 -14.39
CA ILE A 47 -8.99 -4.36 -15.18
C ILE A 47 -8.63 -3.64 -16.48
N GLN A 48 -7.76 -2.63 -16.42
CA GLN A 48 -7.34 -1.89 -17.61
C GLN A 48 -6.58 -2.76 -18.61
N LEU A 49 -5.71 -3.66 -18.13
CA LEU A 49 -4.99 -4.60 -18.99
C LEU A 49 -5.91 -5.59 -19.69
N ASN A 50 -6.91 -6.14 -18.98
CA ASN A 50 -7.88 -7.04 -19.59
C ASN A 50 -8.71 -6.32 -20.67
N ASN A 51 -9.17 -5.09 -20.39
CA ASN A 51 -9.90 -4.32 -21.40
C ASN A 51 -9.04 -4.05 -22.66
N LEU A 52 -7.76 -3.72 -22.48
CA LEU A 52 -6.84 -3.52 -23.60
C LEU A 52 -6.54 -4.82 -24.35
N TYR A 53 -6.46 -5.94 -23.64
CA TYR A 53 -6.33 -7.25 -24.26
C TYR A 53 -7.56 -7.58 -25.11
N ASP A 54 -8.76 -7.41 -24.56
CA ASP A 54 -10.00 -7.65 -25.29
C ASP A 54 -10.10 -6.75 -26.52
N GLU A 55 -9.76 -5.46 -26.40
CA GLU A 55 -9.67 -4.56 -27.56
C GLU A 55 -8.60 -5.00 -28.57
N SER A 56 -7.45 -5.50 -28.11
CA SER A 56 -6.37 -5.96 -29.00
C SER A 56 -6.82 -7.13 -29.86
N VAL A 57 -7.57 -8.06 -29.28
CA VAL A 57 -8.12 -9.24 -29.96
C VAL A 57 -9.25 -8.82 -30.90
N LEU A 58 -10.16 -7.96 -30.45
CA LEU A 58 -11.31 -7.52 -31.24
C LEU A 58 -10.92 -6.65 -32.44
N PHE A 59 -9.95 -5.75 -32.28
CA PHE A 59 -9.57 -4.78 -33.31
C PHE A 59 -8.26 -5.12 -34.01
N ASN A 60 -7.63 -6.26 -33.69
CA ASN A 60 -6.31 -6.68 -34.17
C ASN A 60 -5.26 -5.56 -34.02
N ARG A 61 -5.26 -4.88 -32.87
CA ARG A 61 -4.38 -3.75 -32.57
C ARG A 61 -3.38 -4.15 -31.49
N SER A 62 -2.11 -3.89 -31.70
CA SER A 62 -1.09 -4.13 -30.67
C SER A 62 -1.03 -2.95 -29.71
N TYR A 63 -1.12 -3.22 -28.41
CA TYR A 63 -0.92 -2.25 -27.34
C TYR A 63 0.39 -2.57 -26.60
N LEU A 64 1.10 -1.53 -26.16
CA LEU A 64 2.34 -1.62 -25.38
C LEU A 64 2.11 -0.99 -24.02
N VAL A 65 2.62 -1.64 -22.98
CA VAL A 65 2.62 -1.13 -21.62
C VAL A 65 4.06 -0.80 -21.26
N THR A 66 4.33 0.46 -20.92
CA THR A 66 5.63 0.89 -20.40
C THR A 66 5.51 1.23 -18.94
N PHE A 67 6.36 0.60 -18.13
CA PHE A 67 6.51 0.89 -16.71
C PHE A 67 7.77 1.76 -16.54
N THR A 68 7.59 2.96 -15.99
CA THR A 68 8.67 3.82 -15.49
C THR A 68 8.61 3.82 -13.97
N ASP A 69 9.71 4.16 -13.29
CA ASP A 69 9.90 4.10 -11.82
C ASP A 69 8.74 4.64 -10.96
N ASN A 70 7.86 5.47 -11.51
CA ASN A 70 6.72 6.00 -10.77
C ASN A 70 5.39 6.12 -11.57
N LYS A 71 5.32 5.62 -12.82
CA LYS A 71 4.13 5.76 -13.69
C LYS A 71 4.05 4.61 -14.71
N TYR A 72 2.83 4.20 -15.04
CA TYR A 72 2.57 3.33 -16.19
C TYR A 72 1.86 4.12 -17.30
N PHE A 73 2.22 3.84 -18.55
CA PHE A 73 1.58 4.41 -19.73
C PHE A 73 1.17 3.30 -20.68
N PHE A 74 -0.04 3.42 -21.24
CA PHE A 74 -0.53 2.58 -22.32
C PHE A 74 -0.28 3.28 -23.65
N LEU A 75 0.38 2.60 -24.57
CA LEU A 75 0.70 3.10 -25.90
C LEU A 75 0.02 2.22 -26.94
N GLN A 76 -0.68 2.81 -27.91
CA GLN A 76 -1.23 2.08 -29.04
C GLN A 76 -0.21 2.04 -30.17
N LEU A 77 0.12 0.84 -30.66
CA LEU A 77 1.02 0.66 -31.80
C LEU A 77 0.24 0.92 -33.10
N LEU A 78 0.22 2.16 -33.57
CA LEU A 78 -0.21 2.45 -34.93
C LEU A 78 0.92 2.22 -35.93
N LYS A 79 0.59 1.67 -37.11
CA LYS A 79 1.48 1.44 -38.27
C LYS A 79 2.25 2.68 -38.76
N LYS A 80 2.06 3.85 -38.15
CA LYS A 80 2.67 5.15 -38.50
C LYS A 80 3.41 5.84 -37.34
N GLY A 81 3.70 5.12 -36.24
CA GLY A 81 4.40 5.63 -35.07
C GLY A 81 3.54 5.69 -33.81
N LEU A 82 4.22 5.69 -32.65
CA LEU A 82 3.60 5.69 -31.31
C LEU A 82 2.79 6.97 -31.11
N LYS A 83 1.47 6.85 -30.90
CA LYS A 83 0.62 7.96 -30.48
C LYS A 83 0.23 7.75 -29.02
N ARG A 84 0.40 8.83 -28.26
CA ARG A 84 0.28 8.94 -26.80
C ARG A 84 -1.16 8.91 -26.33
#